data_AF-A0AAU4A4M0-F1
#
_entry.id   AF-A0AAU4A4M0-F1
#
_cell.length_a   1.000
_cell.length_b   1.000
_cell.length_c   1.000
_cell.angle_alpha   90.00
_cell.angle_beta   90.00
_cell.angle_gamma   90.00
#
_symmetry.space_group_name_H-M   'P 1'
#
loop_
_entity.id
_entity.type
_entity.pdbx_description
1 polymer ?
#
loop_
_entity_poly.entity_id
_entity_poly.type
_entity_poly.pdbx_seq_one_letter_code
_entity_poly.pdbx_strand_id
1 'polypeptide(L)'
;MQGLASPARIHILACLLQSPCPVGELTEDLTLGQPTVSHHLRLLRHVGLVTGRRARRDGRSVVYALHDAHVAALLQQVLAHVHHGDRA
;
A
#
# COMPACT_ATOMS: atom_id res chain seq x y z
N MET A 1 -9.36 4.26 15.91
CA MET A 1 -8.16 3.78 15.16
C MET A 1 -8.52 2.59 14.28
N GLN A 2 -9.33 2.78 13.22
CA GLN A 2 -9.72 1.70 12.28
C GLN A 2 -9.12 1.95 10.90
N GLY A 3 -7.81 2.17 10.83
CA GLY A 3 -7.08 2.44 9.58
C GLY A 3 -6.20 1.28 9.14
N LEU A 4 -5.42 0.70 10.05
CA LEU A 4 -4.36 -0.27 9.70
C LEU A 4 -4.78 -1.74 9.86
N ALA A 5 -5.91 -2.04 10.50
CA ALA A 5 -6.33 -3.41 10.86
C ALA A 5 -6.98 -4.24 9.73
N SER A 6 -6.70 -3.96 8.46
CA SER A 6 -7.15 -4.81 7.34
C SER A 6 -5.96 -5.50 6.72
N PRO A 7 -5.96 -6.85 6.61
CA PRO A 7 -4.90 -7.59 5.95
C PRO A 7 -4.60 -7.08 4.54
N ALA A 8 -5.63 -6.74 3.76
CA ALA A 8 -5.48 -6.18 2.42
C ALA A 8 -4.74 -4.84 2.41
N ARG A 9 -4.99 -3.96 3.38
CA ARG A 9 -4.30 -2.66 3.45
C ARG A 9 -2.85 -2.80 3.87
N ILE A 10 -2.54 -3.71 4.80
CA ILE A 10 -1.15 -4.03 5.14
C ILE A 10 -0.43 -4.62 3.92
N HIS A 11 -1.08 -5.51 3.18
CA HIS A 11 -0.49 -6.10 1.97
C HIS A 11 -0.21 -5.03 0.90
N ILE A 12 -1.16 -4.13 0.63
CA ILE A 12 -0.94 -2.98 -0.28
C ILE A 12 0.28 -2.15 0.16
N LEU A 13 0.37 -1.80 1.44
CA LEU A 13 1.48 -1.01 1.97
C LEU A 13 2.82 -1.76 1.86
N ALA A 14 2.83 -3.07 2.06
CA ALA A 14 4.00 -3.92 1.89
C ALA A 14 4.45 -4.00 0.42
N CYS A 15 3.53 -4.13 -0.54
CA CYS A 15 3.87 -4.07 -1.97
C CYS A 15 4.47 -2.70 -2.34
N LEU A 16 3.83 -1.60 -1.89
CA LEU A 16 4.30 -0.25 -2.17
C LEU A 16 5.62 0.12 -1.46
N LEU A 17 5.95 -0.58 -0.37
CA LEU A 17 7.24 -0.45 0.30
C LEU A 17 8.37 -1.02 -0.55
N GLN A 18 8.12 -2.06 -1.35
CA GLN A 18 9.10 -2.60 -2.28
C GLN A 18 9.30 -1.69 -3.49
N SER A 19 8.20 -1.25 -4.11
CA SER A 19 8.26 -0.31 -5.23
C SER A 19 6.91 0.34 -5.53
N PRO A 20 6.89 1.59 -6.03
CA PRO A 20 5.68 2.20 -6.58
C PRO A 20 5.11 1.40 -7.76
N CYS A 21 3.81 1.09 -7.73
CA CYS A 21 3.15 0.28 -8.75
C CYS A 21 1.73 0.78 -9.08
N PRO A 22 1.19 0.45 -10.27
CA PRO A 22 -0.20 0.74 -10.63
C PRO A 22 -1.19 -0.16 -9.88
N VAL A 23 -2.47 0.24 -9.86
CA VAL A 23 -3.54 -0.55 -9.24
C VAL A 23 -3.69 -1.95 -9.83
N GLY A 24 -3.31 -2.16 -11.10
CA GLY A 24 -3.38 -3.48 -11.77
C GLY A 24 -2.48 -4.51 -11.11
N GLU A 25 -1.22 -4.15 -10.83
CA GLU A 25 -0.28 -5.05 -10.14
C GLU A 25 -0.79 -5.40 -8.74
N LEU A 26 -1.35 -4.42 -8.01
CA LEU A 26 -1.96 -4.68 -6.71
C LEU A 26 -3.18 -5.61 -6.79
N THR A 27 -3.98 -5.54 -7.86
CA THR A 27 -5.12 -6.46 -8.02
C THR A 27 -4.69 -7.90 -8.28
N GLU A 28 -3.58 -8.06 -9.01
CA GLU A 28 -2.97 -9.37 -9.28
C GLU A 28 -2.39 -9.96 -8.00
N ASP A 29 -1.55 -9.20 -7.28
CA ASP A 29 -0.90 -9.62 -6.03
C ASP A 29 -1.90 -9.99 -4.93
N LEU A 30 -2.98 -9.20 -4.79
CA LEU A 30 -3.98 -9.43 -3.75
C LEU A 30 -5.07 -10.42 -4.16
N THR A 31 -5.15 -10.82 -5.43
CA THR A 31 -6.28 -11.59 -6.01
C THR A 31 -7.65 -10.95 -5.72
N LEU A 32 -7.68 -9.61 -5.65
CA LEU A 32 -8.89 -8.83 -5.35
C LEU A 32 -9.30 -8.02 -6.58
N GLY A 33 -10.61 -7.83 -6.75
CA GLY A 33 -11.13 -6.98 -7.81
C GLY A 33 -10.69 -5.52 -7.68
N GLN A 34 -10.47 -4.86 -8.82
CA GLN A 34 -10.05 -3.46 -8.89
C GLN A 34 -10.93 -2.46 -8.10
N PRO A 35 -12.26 -2.61 -7.99
CA PRO A 35 -13.08 -1.73 -7.15
C PRO A 35 -12.68 -1.78 -5.67
N THR A 36 -12.39 -2.99 -5.16
CA THR A 36 -11.99 -3.22 -3.77
C THR A 36 -10.62 -2.62 -3.47
N VAL A 37 -9.63 -2.90 -4.33
CA VAL A 37 -8.28 -2.36 -4.18
C VAL A 37 -8.30 -0.83 -4.29
N SER A 38 -9.08 -0.27 -5.22
CA SER A 38 -9.24 1.18 -5.37
C SER A 38 -9.90 1.83 -4.15
N HIS A 39 -10.85 1.15 -3.50
CA HIS A 39 -11.45 1.61 -2.26
C HIS A 39 -10.41 1.67 -1.12
N HIS A 40 -9.60 0.62 -0.96
CA HIS A 40 -8.51 0.62 0.02
C HIS A 40 -7.48 1.72 -0.24
N LEU A 41 -7.04 1.90 -1.49
CA LEU A 41 -6.11 2.95 -1.87
C LEU A 41 -6.67 4.35 -1.62
N ARG A 42 -7.97 4.56 -1.83
CA ARG A 42 -8.64 5.83 -1.52
C ARG A 42 -8.61 6.13 -0.02
N LEU A 43 -8.89 5.14 0.82
CA LEU A 43 -8.80 5.29 2.27
C LEU A 43 -7.36 5.56 2.72
N LEU A 44 -6.40 4.76 2.24
CA LEU A 44 -4.97 4.94 2.56
C LEU A 44 -4.45 6.32 2.14
N ARG A 45 -4.90 6.83 0.99
CA ARG A 45 -4.58 8.18 0.51
C ARG A 45 -5.22 9.24 1.38
N HIS A 46 -6.46 9.04 1.79
CA HIS A 46 -7.17 9.98 2.66
C HIS A 46 -6.48 10.13 4.02
N VAL A 47 -5.95 9.04 4.59
CA VAL A 47 -5.17 9.08 5.84
C VAL A 47 -3.69 9.42 5.64
N GLY A 48 -3.28 9.78 4.43
CA GLY A 48 -1.91 10.25 4.15
C GLY A 48 -0.83 9.15 4.13
N LEU A 49 -1.18 7.88 3.97
CA LEU A 49 -0.20 6.79 3.92
C LEU A 49 0.34 6.52 2.52
N VAL A 50 -0.44 6.86 1.48
CA VAL A 50 -0.03 6.67 0.08
C VAL A 50 -0.31 7.92 -0.75
N THR A 51 0.41 8.05 -1.84
CA THR A 51 0.15 9.03 -2.90
C THR A 51 -0.15 8.31 -4.21
N GLY A 52 -0.82 9.02 -5.14
CA GLY A 52 -1.11 8.49 -6.47
C GLY A 52 -0.80 9.55 -7.53
N ARG A 53 0.02 9.18 -8.51
CA ARG A 53 0.42 10.04 -9.63
C ARG A 53 0.03 9.40 -10.95
N ARG A 54 -0.43 10.20 -11.92
CA ARG A 54 -0.74 9.69 -13.26
C ARG A 54 0.55 9.24 -13.95
N ALA A 55 0.52 8.07 -14.57
CA ALA A 55 1.62 7.57 -15.37
C ALA A 55 1.84 8.47 -16.60
N ARG A 56 3.10 8.84 -16.88
CA ARG A 56 3.44 9.69 -18.04
C ARG A 56 3.21 9.00 -19.39
N ARG A 57 3.31 7.67 -19.43
CA ARG A 57 3.31 6.89 -20.69
C ARG A 57 1.91 6.83 -21.31
N ASP A 58 0.89 6.57 -20.50
CA ASP A 58 -0.45 6.25 -21.02
C ASP A 58 -1.54 7.20 -20.50
N GLY A 59 -1.26 8.04 -19.50
CA GLY A 59 -2.19 9.00 -18.88
C GLY A 59 -3.44 8.41 -18.21
N ARG A 60 -3.73 7.12 -18.46
CA ARG A 60 -4.92 6.38 -18.03
C ARG A 60 -4.72 5.61 -16.74
N SER A 61 -3.47 5.26 -16.39
CA SER A 61 -3.13 4.55 -15.16
C SER A 61 -2.56 5.48 -14.08
N VAL A 62 -2.92 5.21 -12.82
CA VAL A 62 -2.35 5.88 -11.64
C VAL A 62 -1.36 4.92 -11.00
N VAL A 63 -0.13 5.38 -10.83
CA VAL A 63 0.92 4.71 -10.05
C VAL A 63 0.82 5.21 -8.62
N TYR A 64 0.76 4.27 -7.69
CA TYR A 64 0.72 4.54 -6.27
C TYR A 64 2.11 4.34 -5.65
N ALA A 65 2.38 5.09 -4.59
CA ALA A 65 3.60 5.00 -3.80
C ALA A 65 3.26 5.28 -2.32
N LEU A 66 4.13 4.90 -1.40
CA LEU A 66 4.07 5.42 -0.02
C LEU A 66 4.17 6.95 -0.04
N HIS A 67 3.59 7.59 0.98
CA HIS A 67 3.53 9.04 1.02
C HIS A 67 4.92 9.69 1.07
N ASP A 68 5.78 9.16 1.94
CA ASP A 68 7.14 9.63 2.15
C ASP A 68 8.02 8.54 2.78
N ALA A 69 9.29 8.89 3.03
CA ALA A 69 10.25 8.00 3.67
C ALA A 69 9.92 7.72 5.15
N HIS A 70 9.18 8.61 5.82
CA HIS A 70 8.80 8.41 7.22
C HIS A 70 7.75 7.29 7.35
N VAL A 71 6.76 7.26 6.46
CA VAL A 71 5.78 6.17 6.36
C VAL A 71 6.47 4.84 6.06
N ALA A 72 7.46 4.85 5.16
CA ALA A 72 8.25 3.65 4.85
C ALA A 72 9.01 3.12 6.07
N ALA A 73 9.71 4.00 6.80
CA ALA A 73 10.45 3.62 8.00
C ALA A 73 9.54 3.04 9.09
N LEU A 74 8.36 3.65 9.31
CA LEU A 74 7.39 3.16 10.28
C LEU A 74 6.86 1.76 9.91
N LEU A 75 6.55 1.53 8.64
CA LEU A 75 6.13 0.21 8.14
C LEU A 75 7.22 -0.85 8.35
N GLN A 76 8.48 -0.51 8.05
CA GLN A 76 9.61 -1.42 8.27
C GLN A 76 9.76 -1.80 9.75
N GLN A 77 9.60 -0.84 10.66
CA GLN A 77 9.65 -1.10 12.10
C GLN A 77 8.51 -2.01 12.55
N VAL A 78 7.28 -1.78 12.07
CA VAL A 78 6.11 -2.62 12.38
C VAL A 78 6.34 -4.04 11.87
N LEU A 79 6.76 -4.20 10.62
CA LEU A 79 7.03 -5.52 10.05
C LEU A 79 8.15 -6.24 10.79
N ALA A 80 9.24 -5.54 11.11
CA ALA A 80 10.33 -6.11 11.91
C ALA A 80 9.83 -6.57 13.28
N HIS A 81 8.97 -5.79 13.96
CA HIS A 81 8.45 -6.17 15.26
C HIS A 81 7.59 -7.46 15.21
N VAL A 82 6.73 -7.59 14.20
CA VAL A 82 5.92 -8.81 14.01
C VAL A 82 6.81 -10.04 13.79
N HIS A 83 7.89 -9.92 13.01
CA HIS A 83 8.84 -11.03 12.81
C HIS A 83 9.64 -11.39 14.06
N HIS A 84 9.88 -10.44 14.97
CA HIS A 84 10.54 -10.72 16.25
C HIS A 84 9.59 -11.35 17.27
N GLY A 85 8.31 -10.99 17.28
CA GLY A 85 7.30 -11.54 18.19
C GLY A 85 6.94 -13.00 17.92
N ASP A 86 7.21 -13.50 16.71
CA ASP A 86 6.92 -14.89 16.29
C ASP A 86 8.05 -15.89 16.63
N ARG A 87 9.15 -15.41 17.24
CA ARG A 87 10.32 -16.21 17.63
C ARG A 87 10.56 -16.31 19.14
N ALA A 88 9.60 -15.85 19.95
CA ALA A 88 9.66 -15.90 21.41
C ALA A 88 8.72 -16.99 21.97
#